data_AF-A0A3Z4X686-F1
#
_entry.id   AF-A0A3Z4X686-F1
#
_cell.length_a   1.000
_cell.length_b   1.000
_cell.length_c   1.000
_cell.angle_alpha   90.00
_cell.angle_beta   90.00
_cell.angle_gamma   90.00
#
_symmetry.space_group_name_H-M   'P 1'
#
loop_
_entity.id
_entity.type
_entity.pdbx_description
1 polymer ?
#
loop_
_entity_poly.entity_id
_entity_poly.type
_entity_poly.pdbx_seq_one_letter_code
_entity_poly.pdbx_strand_id
1 'polypeptide(L)'
;MSISLQGLTIHEIQKYLLEGGKLTDDYQTADMLLQSFVPLRAEYYEIAFLGDEYCVRTQSREYEAVRVPRTLGGVMILIANIEALNAKCALYIAQGGRNGF
;
A
#
# COMPACT_ATOMS: atom_id res chain seq x y z
N MET A 1 17.39 -16.22 -9.49
CA MET A 1 17.18 -16.83 -8.16
C MET A 1 16.41 -15.80 -7.36
N SER A 2 15.15 -16.04 -6.99
CA SER A 2 14.42 -15.12 -6.11
C SER A 2 14.97 -15.29 -4.70
N ILE A 3 15.25 -14.18 -4.02
CA ILE A 3 15.68 -14.20 -2.62
C ILE A 3 14.48 -13.89 -1.74
N SER A 4 14.44 -14.49 -0.55
CA SER A 4 13.53 -14.04 0.49
C SER A 4 13.98 -12.65 0.95
N LEU A 5 13.04 -11.70 1.03
CA LEU A 5 13.32 -10.37 1.58
C LEU A 5 13.46 -10.37 3.11
N GLN A 6 13.17 -11.52 3.75
CA GLN A 6 13.10 -11.66 5.20
C GLN A 6 14.45 -11.36 5.87
N GLY A 7 14.42 -10.50 6.89
CA GLY A 7 15.61 -10.08 7.62
C GLY A 7 16.41 -8.95 6.96
N LEU A 8 16.03 -8.53 5.74
CA LEU A 8 16.60 -7.35 5.12
C LEU A 8 15.97 -6.07 5.66
N THR A 9 16.80 -5.07 5.87
CA THR A 9 16.36 -3.69 6.11
C THR A 9 15.73 -3.10 4.86
N ILE A 10 14.92 -2.05 5.02
CA ILE A 10 14.30 -1.32 3.90
C ILE A 10 15.35 -0.87 2.87
N HIS A 11 16.52 -0.41 3.34
CA HIS A 11 17.60 0.05 2.46
C HIS A 11 18.19 -1.09 1.62
N GLU A 12 18.35 -2.28 2.20
CA GLU A 12 18.82 -3.46 1.48
C GLU A 12 17.82 -3.95 0.44
N ILE A 13 16.52 -3.89 0.76
CA ILE A 13 15.44 -4.21 -0.19
C ILE A 13 15.47 -3.25 -1.38
N GLN A 14 15.57 -1.94 -1.13
CA GLN A 14 15.66 -0.93 -2.19
C GLN A 14 16.87 -1.16 -3.10
N LYS A 15 18.04 -1.40 -2.50
CA LYS A 15 19.26 -1.68 -3.26
C LYS A 15 19.12 -2.93 -4.13
N TYR A 16 18.61 -4.03 -3.57
CA TYR A 16 18.38 -5.28 -4.30
C TYR A 16 17.49 -5.08 -5.54
N LEU A 17 16.43 -4.28 -5.41
CA LEU A 17 15.53 -3.99 -6.52
C LEU A 17 16.18 -3.12 -7.60
N LEU A 18 16.95 -2.11 -7.21
CA LEU A 18 17.68 -1.25 -8.15
C LEU A 18 18.72 -2.03 -8.97
N GLU A 19 19.27 -3.10 -8.40
CA GLU A 19 20.21 -4.01 -9.08
C GLU A 19 19.52 -5.07 -9.97
N GLY A 20 18.19 -4.99 -10.15
CA GLY A 20 17.43 -5.91 -11.01
C GLY A 20 17.04 -7.22 -10.31
N GLY A 21 17.01 -7.22 -8.98
CA GLY A 21 16.55 -8.33 -8.17
C GLY A 21 15.15 -8.83 -8.54
N LYS A 22 14.93 -10.14 -8.45
CA LYS A 22 13.64 -10.77 -8.74
C LYS A 22 12.91 -11.08 -7.44
N LEU A 23 11.65 -10.68 -7.37
CA LEU A 23 10.78 -10.94 -6.23
C LEU A 23 9.84 -12.12 -6.51
N THR A 24 9.51 -12.87 -5.46
CA THR A 24 8.42 -13.85 -5.47
C THR A 24 7.12 -13.12 -5.15
N ASP A 25 6.04 -13.40 -5.88
CA ASP A 25 4.72 -12.83 -5.59
C ASP A 25 4.00 -13.66 -4.52
N ASP A 26 4.33 -13.37 -3.27
CA ASP A 26 3.66 -13.90 -2.09
C ASP A 26 3.31 -12.75 -1.13
N TYR A 27 2.39 -13.02 -0.20
CA TYR A 27 1.88 -12.01 0.74
C TYR A 27 2.99 -11.37 1.58
N GLN A 28 3.98 -12.17 1.97
CA GLN A 28 5.06 -11.67 2.81
C GLN A 28 5.94 -10.67 2.05
N THR A 29 6.33 -11.02 0.82
CA THR A 29 7.14 -10.16 -0.04
C THR A 29 6.38 -8.90 -0.41
N ALA A 30 5.09 -9.01 -0.74
CA ALA A 30 4.23 -7.86 -1.03
C ALA A 30 4.10 -6.93 0.18
N ASP A 31 3.86 -7.46 1.38
CA ASP A 31 3.74 -6.65 2.59
C ASP A 31 5.03 -5.91 2.94
N MET A 32 6.18 -6.59 2.84
CA MET A 32 7.48 -5.98 3.09
C MET A 32 7.78 -4.88 2.06
N LEU A 33 7.42 -5.10 0.80
CA LEU A 33 7.58 -4.12 -0.25
C LEU A 33 6.68 -2.90 0.01
N LEU A 34 5.41 -3.11 0.34
CA LEU A 34 4.47 -2.03 0.65
C LEU A 34 5.00 -1.16 1.79
N GLN A 35 5.41 -1.77 2.90
CA GLN A 35 5.93 -1.07 4.08
C GLN A 35 7.25 -0.32 3.81
N SER A 36 8.01 -0.75 2.80
CA SER A 36 9.27 -0.12 2.42
C SER A 36 9.09 1.17 1.61
N PHE A 37 7.99 1.30 0.89
CA PHE A 37 7.76 2.40 -0.07
C PHE A 37 6.58 3.30 0.29
N VAL A 38 5.61 2.79 1.06
CA VAL A 38 4.37 3.50 1.35
C VAL A 38 4.14 3.52 2.86
N PRO A 39 3.93 4.70 3.47
CA PRO A 39 3.57 4.76 4.87
C PRO A 39 2.18 4.14 5.07
N LEU A 40 2.06 3.14 5.94
CA LEU A 40 0.77 2.48 6.19
C LEU A 40 -0.29 3.41 6.80
N ARG A 41 0.14 4.54 7.35
CA ARG A 41 -0.71 5.63 7.83
C ARG A 41 -0.11 6.97 7.44
N ALA A 42 -0.96 7.86 6.95
CA ALA A 42 -0.66 9.25 6.73
C ALA A 42 -1.80 10.11 7.27
N GLU A 43 -1.76 11.41 7.02
CA GLU A 43 -2.70 12.39 7.58
C GLU A 43 -4.18 12.02 7.36
N TYR A 44 -4.56 11.55 6.17
CA TYR A 44 -5.97 11.30 5.83
C TYR A 44 -6.32 9.83 5.56
N TYR A 45 -5.33 8.93 5.46
CA TYR A 45 -5.58 7.51 5.19
C TYR A 45 -4.85 6.57 6.14
N GLU A 46 -5.37 5.34 6.23
CA GLU A 46 -4.66 4.14 6.63
C GLU A 46 -4.77 3.06 5.54
N ILE A 47 -3.77 2.17 5.46
CA ILE A 47 -3.81 0.95 4.65
C ILE A 47 -4.08 -0.23 5.58
N ALA A 48 -5.23 -0.86 5.40
CA ALA A 48 -5.63 -2.06 6.13
C ALA A 48 -5.34 -3.32 5.31
N PHE A 49 -4.87 -4.37 6.00
CA PHE A 49 -4.61 -5.68 5.42
C PHE A 49 -5.85 -6.55 5.67
N LEU A 50 -6.66 -6.77 4.63
CA LEU A 50 -7.95 -7.44 4.70
C LEU A 50 -7.88 -8.78 3.98
N GLY A 51 -7.26 -9.78 4.60
CA GLY A 51 -7.11 -11.11 4.02
C GLY A 51 -6.22 -11.10 2.77
N ASP A 52 -6.84 -11.20 1.61
CA ASP A 52 -6.24 -11.18 0.27
C ASP A 52 -6.27 -9.79 -0.39
N GLU A 53 -6.64 -8.73 0.33
CA GLU A 53 -6.65 -7.36 -0.17
C GLU A 53 -5.88 -6.37 0.71
N TYR A 54 -5.30 -5.34 0.09
CA TYR A 54 -4.97 -4.08 0.74
C TYR A 54 -6.11 -3.07 0.53
N CYS A 55 -6.56 -2.44 1.59
CA CYS A 55 -7.61 -1.42 1.54
C CYS A 55 -7.07 -0.08 2.01
N VAL A 56 -7.05 0.92 1.13
CA VAL A 56 -6.75 2.31 1.51
C VAL A 56 -8.06 2.98 1.89
N ARG A 57 -8.14 3.47 3.13
CA ARG A 57 -9.36 4.03 3.71
C ARG A 57 -9.08 5.18 4.64
N THR A 58 -10.09 5.95 5.01
CA THR A 58 -9.96 6.94 6.08
C THR A 58 -9.64 6.26 7.41
N GLN A 59 -8.98 6.99 8.31
CA GLN A 59 -8.66 6.45 9.64
C GLN A 59 -9.91 6.16 10.49
N SER A 60 -11.03 6.87 10.24
CA SER A 60 -12.34 6.58 10.84
C SER A 60 -12.97 5.28 10.30
N ARG A 61 -12.43 4.73 9.21
CA ARG A 61 -12.89 3.53 8.49
C ARG A 61 -14.25 3.67 7.81
N GLU A 62 -14.74 4.90 7.68
CA GLU A 62 -16.06 5.19 7.09
C GLU A 62 -16.02 5.22 5.55
N TYR A 63 -14.85 5.44 4.96
CA TYR A 63 -14.68 5.52 3.51
C TYR A 63 -13.46 4.76 3.05
N GLU A 64 -13.66 3.91 2.04
CA GLU A 64 -12.61 3.15 1.37
C GLU A 64 -12.33 3.79 0.01
N ALA A 65 -11.11 4.31 -0.17
CA ALA A 65 -10.71 4.97 -1.42
C ALA A 65 -10.38 3.95 -2.52
N VAL A 66 -9.83 2.79 -2.15
CA VAL A 66 -9.55 1.68 -3.07
C VAL A 66 -9.33 0.37 -2.31
N ARG A 67 -9.60 -0.75 -2.98
CA ARG A 67 -9.10 -2.07 -2.62
C ARG A 67 -8.28 -2.64 -3.78
N VAL A 68 -7.17 -3.27 -3.46
CA VAL A 68 -6.33 -3.96 -4.44
C VAL A 68 -5.92 -5.33 -3.90
N PRO A 69 -5.67 -6.33 -4.78
CA PRO A 69 -5.19 -7.64 -4.34
C PRO A 69 -3.87 -7.53 -3.57
N ARG A 70 -3.70 -8.36 -2.55
CA ARG A 70 -2.49 -8.48 -1.71
C ARG A 70 -1.39 -9.23 -2.46
N THR A 71 -0.88 -8.59 -3.51
CA THR A 71 0.11 -9.13 -4.45
C THR A 71 1.12 -8.05 -4.77
N LEU A 72 2.28 -8.39 -5.34
CA LEU A 72 3.23 -7.41 -5.85
C LEU A 72 2.58 -6.44 -6.84
N GLY A 73 1.69 -6.94 -7.71
CA GLY A 73 0.93 -6.09 -8.63
C GLY A 73 0.04 -5.07 -7.90
N GLY A 74 -0.65 -5.48 -6.84
CA GLY A 74 -1.43 -4.58 -5.99
C GLY A 74 -0.56 -3.53 -5.29
N VAL A 75 0.61 -3.93 -4.78
CA VAL A 75 1.59 -2.99 -4.20
C VAL A 75 2.02 -1.94 -5.23
N MET A 76 2.30 -2.33 -6.48
CA MET A 76 2.65 -1.39 -7.54
C MET A 76 1.53 -0.39 -7.83
N ILE A 77 0.26 -0.84 -7.82
CA ILE A 77 -0.89 0.06 -7.96
C ILE A 77 -0.93 1.07 -6.81
N LEU A 78 -0.70 0.63 -5.56
CA LEU A 78 -0.68 1.53 -4.41
C LEU A 78 0.46 2.54 -4.50
N ILE A 79 1.69 2.08 -4.74
CA ILE A 79 2.86 2.96 -4.88
C ILE A 79 2.60 4.03 -5.95
N ALA A 80 2.07 3.64 -7.10
CA ALA A 80 1.81 4.56 -8.21
C ALA A 80 0.70 5.59 -7.94
N ASN A 81 -0.20 5.34 -6.98
CA ASN A 81 -1.42 6.14 -6.79
C ASN A 81 -1.59 6.70 -5.37
N ILE A 82 -0.67 6.46 -4.44
CA ILE A 82 -0.91 6.73 -3.02
C ILE A 82 -1.23 8.20 -2.72
N GLU A 83 -0.59 9.14 -3.41
CA GLU A 83 -0.87 10.57 -3.25
C GLU A 83 -2.31 10.91 -3.67
N ALA A 84 -2.77 10.38 -4.80
CA ALA A 84 -4.14 10.55 -5.28
C ALA A 84 -5.15 9.89 -4.33
N LEU A 85 -4.82 8.73 -3.76
CA LEU A 85 -5.66 8.04 -2.78
C LEU A 85 -5.75 8.81 -1.46
N ASN A 86 -4.64 9.40 -0.99
CA ASN A 86 -4.63 10.31 0.17
C ASN A 86 -5.54 11.53 -0.09
N ALA A 87 -5.46 12.12 -1.28
CA ALA A 87 -6.31 13.25 -1.67
C ALA A 87 -7.80 12.85 -1.72
N LYS A 88 -8.15 11.65 -2.20
CA LYS A 88 -9.53 11.15 -2.15
C LYS A 88 -10.05 11.04 -0.72
N CYS A 89 -9.25 10.51 0.21
CA CYS A 89 -9.62 10.47 1.63
C CYS A 89 -9.77 11.88 2.21
N ALA A 90 -8.85 12.80 1.90
CA ALA A 90 -8.92 14.19 2.35
C ALA A 90 -10.20 14.89 1.84
N LEU A 91 -10.55 14.71 0.57
CA LEU A 91 -11.76 15.28 -0.03
C LEU A 91 -13.03 14.73 0.63
N TYR A 92 -13.09 13.43 0.89
CA TYR A 92 -14.22 12.83 1.62
C TYR A 92 -14.39 13.48 3.02
N ILE A 93 -13.29 13.66 3.75
CA ILE A 93 -13.29 14.31 5.07
C ILE A 93 -13.75 15.77 4.96
N ALA A 94 -13.19 16.52 4.01
CA ALA A 94 -13.52 17.93 3.79
C ALA A 94 -15.00 18.15 3.41
N GLN A 95 -15.65 17.16 2.80
CA GLN A 95 -17.07 17.19 2.42
C GLN A 95 -18.01 16.70 3.54
N GLY A 96 -17.49 16.47 4.74
CA GLY A 96 -18.30 16.02 5.89
C GLY A 96 -18.75 14.57 5.78
N GLY A 97 -17.98 13.73 5.07
CA GLY A 97 -18.24 12.29 4.96
C GLY A 97 -19.44 11.91 4.09
N ARG A 98 -19.86 12.80 3.17
CA ARG A 98 -21.00 12.56 2.28
C ARG A 98 -20.65 12.83 0.83
N ASN A 99 -20.20 11.78 0.15
CA ASN A 99 -20.55 11.55 -1.24
C ASN A 99 -21.15 10.15 -1.32
N GLY A 100 -22.47 10.07 -1.19
CA GLY A 100 -23.18 8.97 -1.81
C GLY A 100 -22.98 9.08 -3.31
N PHE A 101 -22.30 8.09 -3.88
CA PHE A 101 -22.58 7.62 -5.23
C PHE A 101 -23.21 6.24 -5.09
#